data_AF-A0A2E5TPW5-F1
#
_entry.id   AF-A0A2E5TPW5-F1
#
_cell.length_a   1.000
_cell.length_b   1.000
_cell.length_c   1.000
_cell.angle_alpha   90.00
_cell.angle_beta   90.00
_cell.angle_gamma   90.00
#
_symmetry.space_group_name_H-M   'P 1'
#
loop_
_entity.id
_entity.type
_entity.pdbx_description
1 polymer ?
#
loop_
_entity_poly.entity_id
_entity_poly.type
_entity_poly.pdbx_seq_one_letter_code
_entity_poly.pdbx_strand_id
1 'polypeptide(L)'
;MKPSISLEHLKKAPQYLSHLDEANLSDTGFSFLSYIKEVIPLDVLSVFITNYNHNNSNIIYVLRLERDKLELYESNANTENNIQYSFLDESITLNKKPMSNIYKLAFKKRLTDIIKDLKLNKCELFEETL
;
A
#
# COMPACT_ATOMS: atom_id res chain seq x y z
N MET A 1 13.03 -5.01 -18.47
CA MET A 1 11.63 -5.34 -18.79
C MET A 1 10.77 -4.62 -17.78
N LYS A 2 9.66 -3.97 -18.17
CA LYS A 2 8.70 -3.46 -17.18
C LYS A 2 8.08 -4.68 -16.47
N PRO A 3 7.96 -4.69 -15.13
CA PRO A 3 7.14 -5.66 -14.44
C PRO A 3 5.74 -5.69 -15.07
N SER A 4 5.25 -6.88 -15.43
CA SER A 4 3.96 -7.10 -16.09
C SER A 4 2.81 -7.10 -15.08
N ILE A 5 2.65 -6.00 -14.33
CA ILE A 5 1.53 -5.84 -13.41
C ILE A 5 0.36 -5.28 -14.21
N SER A 6 -0.65 -6.11 -14.47
CA SER A 6 -1.94 -5.66 -15.02
C SER A 6 -2.90 -5.35 -13.88
N LEU A 7 -3.59 -4.21 -13.98
CA LEU A 7 -4.60 -3.76 -13.03
C LEU A 7 -6.00 -3.66 -13.69
N GLU A 8 -6.15 -4.17 -14.92
CA GLU A 8 -7.36 -4.00 -15.74
C GLU A 8 -8.61 -4.66 -15.16
N HIS A 9 -8.43 -5.62 -14.23
CA HIS A 9 -9.52 -6.33 -13.57
C HIS A 9 -9.97 -5.65 -12.26
N LEU A 10 -9.30 -4.60 -11.82
CA LEU A 10 -9.62 -3.92 -10.56
C LEU A 10 -10.61 -2.77 -10.76
N LYS A 11 -11.48 -2.54 -9.77
CA LYS A 11 -12.44 -1.43 -9.79
C LYS A 11 -11.86 -0.22 -9.06
N LYS A 12 -12.20 1.00 -9.49
CA LYS A 12 -11.83 2.22 -8.74
C LYS A 12 -12.55 2.24 -7.40
N ALA A 13 -11.85 2.63 -6.34
CA ALA A 13 -12.42 2.63 -5.00
C ALA A 13 -12.33 4.00 -4.29
N PRO A 14 -13.00 5.05 -4.82
CA PRO A 14 -12.93 6.39 -4.25
C PRO A 14 -13.52 6.50 -2.84
N GLN A 15 -14.36 5.54 -2.41
CA GLN A 15 -15.00 5.54 -1.09
C GLN A 15 -13.99 5.51 0.07
N TYR A 16 -12.79 5.00 -0.13
CA TYR A 16 -11.77 4.98 0.92
C TYR A 16 -11.10 6.34 1.16
N LEU A 17 -11.30 7.31 0.25
CA LEU A 17 -10.69 8.64 0.34
C LEU A 17 -11.40 9.56 1.33
N SER A 18 -12.66 9.30 1.70
CA SER A 18 -13.41 10.14 2.64
C SER A 18 -12.77 10.24 4.03
N HIS A 19 -11.91 9.27 4.38
CA HIS A 19 -11.28 9.14 5.70
C HIS A 19 -9.80 9.52 5.70
N LEU A 20 -9.29 10.04 4.58
CA LEU A 20 -7.87 10.36 4.39
C LEU A 20 -7.38 11.49 5.31
N ASP A 21 -8.30 12.34 5.77
CA ASP A 21 -8.02 13.46 6.69
C ASP A 21 -8.33 13.15 8.16
N GLU A 22 -8.93 11.98 8.44
CA GLU A 22 -9.21 11.52 9.81
C GLU A 22 -7.98 10.90 10.48
N ALA A 23 -6.95 10.57 9.69
CA ALA A 23 -5.71 10.00 10.20
C ALA A 23 -4.80 11.06 10.82
N ASN A 24 -4.31 10.80 12.04
CA ASN A 24 -3.41 11.69 12.77
C ASN A 24 -2.10 11.93 11.99
N LEU A 25 -1.61 13.17 11.90
CA LEU A 25 -0.46 13.55 11.05
C LEU A 25 0.86 12.87 11.44
N SER A 26 1.01 12.50 12.71
CA SER A 26 2.20 11.80 13.23
C SER A 26 2.18 10.29 13.01
N ASP A 27 1.01 9.72 12.67
CA ASP A 27 0.79 8.27 12.57
C ASP A 27 0.03 7.86 11.29
N THR A 28 0.11 8.69 10.26
CA THR A 28 -0.81 8.62 9.10
C THR A 28 -0.71 7.29 8.36
N GLY A 29 0.51 6.74 8.17
CA GLY A 29 0.73 5.51 7.40
C GLY A 29 -0.05 4.31 7.92
N PHE A 30 0.22 3.87 9.15
CA PHE A 30 -0.51 2.73 9.72
C PHE A 30 -1.94 3.08 10.11
N SER A 31 -2.22 4.27 10.65
CA SER A 31 -3.57 4.61 11.11
C SER A 31 -4.60 4.58 9.97
N PHE A 32 -4.26 5.16 8.81
CA PHE A 32 -5.15 5.17 7.65
C PHE A 32 -5.37 3.74 7.10
N LEU A 33 -4.31 2.94 6.99
CA LEU A 33 -4.40 1.58 6.47
C LEU A 33 -5.14 0.65 7.44
N SER A 34 -4.96 0.84 8.74
CA SER A 34 -5.76 0.16 9.77
C SER A 34 -7.23 0.54 9.66
N TYR A 35 -7.57 1.80 9.40
CA TYR A 35 -8.96 2.18 9.16
C TYR A 35 -9.52 1.45 7.93
N ILE A 36 -8.85 1.54 6.77
CA ILE A 36 -9.32 0.88 5.55
C ILE A 36 -9.56 -0.60 5.81
N LYS A 37 -8.59 -1.28 6.44
CA LYS A 37 -8.66 -2.69 6.83
C LYS A 37 -9.97 -3.03 7.55
N GLU A 38 -10.37 -2.23 8.53
CA GLU A 38 -11.58 -2.46 9.33
C GLU A 38 -12.88 -2.21 8.52
N VAL A 39 -12.83 -1.37 7.49
CA VAL A 39 -14.00 -1.04 6.66
C VAL A 39 -14.03 -1.76 5.31
N ILE A 40 -13.08 -2.66 5.01
CA ILE A 40 -13.11 -3.46 3.78
C ILE A 40 -14.40 -4.30 3.77
N PRO A 41 -15.29 -4.14 2.78
CA PRO A 41 -16.48 -4.97 2.61
C PRO A 41 -16.13 -6.44 2.37
N LEU A 42 -16.96 -7.38 2.84
CA LEU A 42 -16.66 -8.84 2.77
C LEU A 42 -16.44 -9.36 1.34
N ASP A 43 -17.07 -8.74 0.35
CA ASP A 43 -16.94 -9.02 -1.08
C ASP A 43 -15.69 -8.40 -1.72
N VAL A 44 -14.98 -7.53 -1.00
CA VAL A 44 -13.68 -6.99 -1.38
C VAL A 44 -12.57 -7.82 -0.73
N LEU A 45 -11.71 -8.39 -1.57
CA LEU A 45 -10.55 -9.19 -1.18
C LEU A 45 -9.38 -8.30 -0.78
N SER A 46 -9.14 -7.23 -1.52
CA SER A 46 -7.97 -6.37 -1.32
C SER A 46 -8.19 -4.96 -1.84
N VAL A 47 -7.51 -4.01 -1.21
CA VAL A 47 -7.42 -2.61 -1.65
C VAL A 47 -6.00 -2.33 -2.13
N PHE A 48 -5.88 -1.69 -3.29
CA PHE A 48 -4.59 -1.40 -3.92
C PHE A 48 -4.37 0.11 -4.00
N ILE A 49 -3.17 0.57 -3.63
CA ILE A 49 -2.69 1.94 -3.85
C ILE A 49 -1.45 1.87 -4.73
N THR A 50 -1.47 2.54 -5.88
CA THR A 50 -0.38 2.40 -6.86
C THR A 50 -0.16 3.64 -7.70
N ASN A 51 1.11 3.96 -7.96
CA ASN A 51 1.51 4.96 -8.92
C ASN A 51 1.88 4.36 -10.29
N TYR A 52 1.57 3.08 -10.54
CA TYR A 52 1.97 2.35 -11.75
C TYR A 52 1.55 3.05 -13.05
N ASN A 53 0.35 3.64 -13.06
CA ASN A 53 -0.18 4.35 -14.22
C ASN A 53 0.37 5.79 -14.35
N HIS A 54 1.15 6.26 -13.38
CA HIS A 54 1.78 7.59 -13.40
C HIS A 54 3.21 7.49 -13.93
N ASN A 55 3.37 7.76 -15.23
CA ASN A 55 4.61 7.57 -16.01
C ASN A 55 5.86 8.41 -15.58
N ASN A 56 5.78 9.21 -14.51
CA ASN A 56 6.86 10.12 -14.09
C ASN A 56 7.53 9.75 -12.76
N SER A 57 7.32 8.54 -12.24
CA SER A 57 7.87 8.14 -10.94
C SER A 57 9.19 7.37 -11.09
N ASN A 58 10.22 7.76 -10.34
CA ASN A 58 11.50 7.03 -10.26
C ASN A 58 11.37 5.66 -9.60
N ILE A 59 10.33 5.49 -8.77
CA ILE A 59 9.99 4.24 -8.10
C ILE A 59 8.52 3.97 -8.43
N ILE A 60 8.27 2.81 -9.02
CA ILE A 60 6.94 2.26 -9.22
C ILE A 60 6.59 1.45 -7.98
N TYR A 61 5.37 1.60 -7.47
CA TYR A 61 4.91 0.81 -6.33
C TYR A 61 3.48 0.34 -6.48
N VAL A 62 3.20 -0.80 -5.85
CA VAL A 62 1.87 -1.35 -5.62
C VAL A 62 1.79 -1.74 -4.15
N LEU A 63 0.99 -1.00 -3.38
CA LEU A 63 0.63 -1.35 -2.02
C LEU A 63 -0.70 -2.10 -2.06
N ARG A 64 -0.69 -3.37 -1.67
CA ARG A 64 -1.87 -4.20 -1.47
C ARG A 64 -2.18 -4.26 0.03
N LEU A 65 -3.43 -3.98 0.38
CA LEU A 65 -3.97 -4.10 1.72
C LEU A 65 -5.01 -5.22 1.74
N GLU A 66 -4.77 -6.19 2.60
CA GLU A 66 -5.69 -7.25 2.97
C GLU A 66 -6.09 -7.09 4.45
N ARG A 67 -7.02 -7.91 4.94
CA ARG A 67 -7.47 -7.82 6.35
C ARG A 67 -6.39 -8.21 7.35
N ASP A 68 -5.50 -9.11 6.97
CA ASP A 68 -4.48 -9.72 7.82
C ASP A 68 -3.06 -9.20 7.54
N LYS A 69 -2.83 -8.58 6.38
CA LYS A 69 -1.50 -8.07 6.00
C LYS A 69 -1.52 -6.86 5.06
N LEU A 70 -0.35 -6.23 4.98
CA LEU A 70 0.05 -5.28 3.94
C LEU A 70 1.18 -5.89 3.11
N GLU A 71 1.10 -5.74 1.80
CA GLU A 71 2.18 -6.09 0.87
C GLU A 71 2.53 -4.87 0.02
N LEU A 72 3.78 -4.44 0.06
CA LEU A 72 4.29 -3.36 -0.77
C LEU A 72 5.33 -3.94 -1.74
N TYR A 73 4.97 -3.95 -3.02
CA TYR A 73 5.92 -4.16 -4.09
C TYR A 73 6.45 -2.81 -4.57
N GLU A 74 7.78 -2.67 -4.62
CA GLU A 74 8.45 -1.51 -5.19
C GLU A 74 9.47 -1.94 -6.24
N SER A 75 9.50 -1.25 -7.36
CA SER A 75 10.44 -1.47 -8.44
C SER A 75 11.03 -0.14 -8.89
N ASN A 76 12.35 -0.11 -9.05
CA ASN A 76 13.07 1.00 -9.67
C ASN A 76 14.11 0.44 -10.65
N ALA A 77 14.94 1.30 -11.23
CA ALA A 77 15.94 0.90 -12.23
C ALA A 77 16.95 -0.16 -11.74
N ASN A 78 17.16 -0.30 -10.43
CA ASN A 78 18.24 -1.10 -9.85
C ASN A 78 17.76 -2.22 -8.93
N THR A 79 16.54 -2.11 -8.37
CA THR A 79 16.08 -3.01 -7.30
C THR A 79 14.59 -3.28 -7.41
N GLU A 80 14.21 -4.50 -7.04
CA GLU A 80 12.82 -4.89 -6.74
C GLU A 80 12.73 -5.33 -5.28
N ASN A 81 11.79 -4.74 -4.56
CA ASN A 81 11.54 -5.02 -3.16
C ASN A 81 10.10 -5.48 -3.01
N ASN A 82 9.91 -6.57 -2.28
CA ASN A 82 8.63 -7.01 -1.77
C ASN A 82 8.68 -6.96 -0.24
N ILE A 83 7.94 -6.02 0.34
CA ILE A 83 7.84 -5.84 1.79
C ILE A 83 6.47 -6.35 2.22
N GLN A 84 6.44 -7.28 3.17
CA GLN A 84 5.19 -7.76 3.75
C GLN A 84 5.17 -7.41 5.24
N TYR A 85 4.05 -6.86 5.71
CA TYR A 85 3.78 -6.61 7.12
C TYR A 85 2.51 -7.37 7.53
N SER A 86 2.61 -8.22 8.55
CA SER A 86 1.49 -8.95 9.11
C SER A 86 0.89 -8.18 10.28
N PHE A 87 -0.42 -7.99 10.29
CA PHE A 87 -1.11 -7.33 11.41
C PHE A 87 -1.23 -8.23 12.64
N LEU A 88 -1.18 -9.57 12.47
CA LEU A 88 -1.44 -10.52 13.56
C LEU A 88 -0.28 -10.57 14.57
N ASP A 89 0.94 -10.69 14.07
CA ASP A 89 2.17 -10.82 14.86
C ASP A 89 3.06 -9.57 14.76
N GLU A 90 2.53 -8.53 14.11
CA GLU A 90 3.23 -7.30 13.75
C GLU A 90 4.56 -7.56 13.02
N SER A 91 4.78 -8.71 12.39
CA SER A 91 6.07 -9.05 11.77
C SER A 91 6.25 -8.33 10.44
N ILE A 92 7.50 -8.06 10.07
CA ILE A 92 7.86 -7.47 8.78
C ILE A 92 8.90 -8.33 8.08
N THR A 93 8.70 -8.55 6.78
CA THR A 93 9.67 -9.23 5.92
C THR A 93 10.02 -8.36 4.72
N LEU A 94 11.26 -8.47 4.25
CA LEU A 94 11.72 -7.90 2.98
C LEU A 94 12.25 -9.05 2.13
N ASN A 95 11.69 -9.22 0.93
CA ASN A 95 12.01 -10.30 0.00
C ASN A 95 12.00 -11.67 0.70
N LYS A 96 10.92 -11.92 1.47
CA LYS A 96 10.68 -13.15 2.26
C LYS A 96 11.66 -13.37 3.43
N LYS A 97 12.53 -12.40 3.75
CA LYS A 97 13.43 -12.47 4.90
C LYS A 97 12.87 -11.66 6.07
N PRO A 98 12.80 -12.23 7.29
CA PRO A 98 12.40 -11.49 8.48
C PRO A 98 13.31 -10.29 8.74
N MET A 99 12.71 -9.14 9.08
CA MET A 99 13.43 -7.92 9.37
C MET A 99 13.20 -7.47 10.82
N SER A 100 14.15 -6.71 11.36
CA SER A 100 14.07 -6.17 12.73
C SER A 100 13.04 -5.05 12.86
N ASN A 101 12.71 -4.68 14.10
CA ASN A 101 11.76 -3.59 14.37
C ASN A 101 12.16 -2.24 13.75
N ILE A 102 13.44 -1.99 13.49
CA ILE A 102 13.89 -0.76 12.81
C ILE A 102 13.29 -0.65 11.40
N TYR A 103 13.11 -1.78 10.70
CA TYR A 103 12.46 -1.80 9.39
C TYR A 103 10.98 -1.42 9.46
N LYS A 104 10.28 -1.72 10.57
CA LYS A 104 8.88 -1.29 10.75
C LYS A 104 8.76 0.23 10.74
N LEU A 105 9.70 0.94 11.36
CA LEU A 105 9.72 2.41 11.37
C LEU A 105 9.98 2.98 9.96
N ALA A 106 10.93 2.39 9.23
CA ALA A 106 11.20 2.76 7.84
C ALA A 106 9.99 2.49 6.95
N PHE A 107 9.34 1.34 7.11
CA PHE A 107 8.14 0.97 6.39
C PHE A 107 6.98 1.91 6.69
N LYS A 108 6.73 2.23 7.96
CA LYS A 108 5.73 3.24 8.38
C LYS A 108 5.96 4.58 7.69
N LYS A 109 7.21 5.06 7.65
CA LYS A 109 7.55 6.30 6.93
C LYS A 109 7.21 6.18 5.44
N ARG A 110 7.54 5.05 4.82
CA ARG A 110 7.24 4.81 3.41
C ARG A 110 5.74 4.79 3.11
N LEU A 111 4.94 4.17 3.97
CA LEU A 111 3.48 4.18 3.89
C LEU A 111 2.95 5.62 3.98
N THR A 112 3.44 6.42 4.93
CA THR A 112 3.07 7.84 5.03
C THR A 112 3.37 8.62 3.75
N ASP A 113 4.48 8.33 3.06
CA ASP A 113 4.80 8.98 1.79
C ASP A 113 3.85 8.54 0.66
N ILE A 114 3.44 7.27 0.62
CA ILE A 114 2.41 6.78 -0.31
C ILE A 114 1.06 7.45 -0.06
N ILE A 115 0.69 7.67 1.22
CA ILE A 115 -0.55 8.38 1.55
C ILE A 115 -0.49 9.86 1.13
N LYS A 116 0.68 10.50 1.22
CA LYS A 116 0.86 11.86 0.67
C LYS A 116 0.73 11.87 -0.85
N ASP A 117 1.28 10.89 -1.56
CA ASP A 117 1.10 10.77 -3.01
C ASP A 117 -0.39 10.66 -3.35
N LEU A 118 -1.15 9.91 -2.56
CA LEU A 118 -2.61 9.78 -2.72
C LEU A 118 -3.32 11.12 -2.52
N LYS A 119 -2.99 11.88 -1.46
CA LYS A 119 -3.51 13.24 -1.23
C LYS A 119 -3.21 14.21 -2.39
N LEU A 120 -2.06 14.01 -3.05
CA LEU A 120 -1.58 14.85 -4.15
C LEU A 120 -2.03 14.34 -5.54
N ASN A 121 -2.93 13.35 -5.61
CA ASN A 121 -3.39 12.73 -6.86
C ASN A 121 -2.24 12.19 -7.74
N LYS A 122 -1.17 11.68 -7.11
CA LYS A 122 0.00 11.07 -7.78
C LYS A 122 -0.07 9.55 -7.86
N CYS A 123 -1.10 8.97 -7.27
CA CYS A 123 -1.38 7.55 -7.34
C CYS A 123 -2.89 7.31 -7.36
N GLU A 124 -3.25 6.06 -7.60
CA GLU A 124 -4.62 5.62 -7.76
C GLU A 124 -4.96 4.55 -6.74
N LEU A 125 -6.24 4.47 -6.40
CA LEU A 125 -6.77 3.49 -5.47
C LEU A 125 -7.80 2.58 -6.16
N PHE A 126 -7.63 1.28 -5.99
CA PHE A 126 -8.45 0.25 -6.58
C PHE A 126 -8.88 -0.80 -5.55
N GLU A 127 -9.90 -1.59 -5.89
CA GLU A 127 -10.34 -2.76 -5.15
C GLU A 127 -10.36 -4.00 -6.06
N GLU A 128 -10.00 -5.13 -5.45
CA GLU A 128 -10.21 -6.47 -6.00
C GLU A 128 -11.41 -7.10 -5.31
N THR A 129 -12.41 -7.49 -6.09
CA THR A 129 -13.62 -8.17 -5.59
C THR A 129 -13.59 -9.66 -5.93
N LEU A 130 -14.37 -10.46 -5.20
CA LEU A 130 -14.67 -11.87 -5.53
C LEU A 130 -15.26 -12.04 -6.94
#